data_AF-A0A485A279-F1
#
_entry.id   AF-A0A485A279-F1
#
_cell.length_a   1.000
_cell.length_b   1.000
_cell.length_c   1.000
_cell.angle_alpha   90.00
_cell.angle_beta   90.00
_cell.angle_gamma   90.00
#
_symmetry.space_group_name_H-M   'P 1'
#
loop_
_entity.id
_entity.type
_entity.pdbx_description
1 polymer ?
#
loop_
_entity_poly.entity_id
_entity_poly.type
_entity_poly.pdbx_seq_one_letter_code
_entity_poly.pdbx_strand_id
1 'polypeptide(L)' 'MNMDVVAEGVETQEQQRLLSGLGCDALQGFWFSDPVPAEDIDIMLSNLPLSGDPNAPAAIRRDISSSSGKKKQA' A
#
# COMPACT_ATOMS: atom_id res chain seq x y z
N MET A 1 -3.80 10.65 19.98
CA MET A 1 -3.71 11.27 18.65
C MET A 1 -3.85 10.13 17.64
N ASN A 2 -4.67 10.29 16.60
CA ASN A 2 -5.03 9.24 15.62
C ASN A 2 -4.63 9.70 14.21
N MET A 3 -3.33 9.89 14.01
CA MET A 3 -2.78 10.40 12.76
C MET A 3 -2.13 9.26 11.99
N ASP A 4 -2.31 9.27 10.68
CA ASP A 4 -1.63 8.35 9.78
C ASP A 4 -0.20 8.85 9.51
N VAL A 5 0.73 7.93 9.39
CA VAL A 5 2.15 8.18 9.13
C VAL A 5 2.54 7.64 7.76
N VAL A 6 3.15 8.51 6.96
CA VAL A 6 3.78 8.15 5.68
C VAL A 6 5.29 8.15 5.85
N ALA A 7 5.95 7.05 5.51
CA ALA A 7 7.42 7.01 5.42
C ALA A 7 7.87 7.13 3.96
N GLU A 8 8.60 8.21 3.65
CA GLU A 8 9.14 8.50 2.33
C GLU A 8 10.60 8.03 2.19
N GLY A 9 11.05 7.83 0.94
CA GLY A 9 12.43 7.43 0.64
C GLY A 9 12.72 5.93 0.84
N VAL A 10 11.73 5.06 0.71
CA VAL A 10 11.93 3.60 0.77
C VAL A 10 12.55 3.08 -0.53
N GLU A 11 13.80 2.65 -0.47
CA GLU A 11 14.60 2.19 -1.61
C GLU A 11 14.90 0.69 -1.57
N THR A 12 14.77 0.05 -0.41
CA THR A 12 15.07 -1.39 -0.25
C THR A 12 13.92 -2.18 0.40
N GLN A 13 13.89 -3.48 0.12
CA GLN A 13 12.95 -4.41 0.77
C GLN A 13 13.11 -4.43 2.30
N GLU A 14 14.33 -4.28 2.79
CA GLU A 14 14.62 -4.27 4.24
C GLU A 14 13.98 -3.05 4.92
N GLN A 15 14.12 -1.86 4.33
CA GLN A 15 13.47 -0.63 4.80
C GLN A 15 11.94 -0.78 4.78
N GLN A 16 11.37 -1.33 3.70
CA GLN A 16 9.94 -1.59 3.59
C GLN A 16 9.43 -2.45 4.75
N ARG A 17 10.12 -3.56 5.04
CA ARG A 17 9.74 -4.49 6.12
C ARG A 17 9.85 -3.83 7.50
N LEU A 18 10.94 -3.10 7.75
CA LEU A 18 11.17 -2.40 9.00
C LEU A 18 10.07 -1.35 9.27
N LEU A 19 9.82 -0.45 8.32
CA LEU A 19 8.86 0.64 8.48
C LEU A 19 7.42 0.14 8.62
N SER A 20 7.07 -0.93 7.89
CA SER A 20 5.78 -1.61 8.10
C SER A 20 5.68 -2.21 9.51
N GLY A 21 6.75 -2.83 10.01
CA GLY A 21 6.80 -3.40 11.36
C GLY A 21 6.74 -2.36 12.47
N LEU A 22 7.18 -1.13 12.20
CA LEU A 22 7.07 0.02 13.10
C LEU A 22 5.67 0.67 13.09
N GLY A 23 4.78 0.23 12.19
CA GLY A 23 3.41 0.73 12.11
C GLY A 23 3.25 2.00 11.28
N CYS A 24 4.09 2.22 10.26
CA CYS A 24 3.80 3.26 9.26
C CYS A 24 2.60 2.82 8.40
N ASP A 25 1.63 3.71 8.21
CA ASP A 25 0.37 3.43 7.50
C ASP A 25 0.56 3.39 5.99
N ALA A 26 1.47 4.21 5.47
CA ALA A 26 1.84 4.22 4.06
C ALA A 26 3.35 4.40 3.85
N LEU A 27 3.85 3.92 2.71
CA LEU A 27 5.25 3.96 2.33
C LEU A 27 5.38 4.50 0.91
N GLN A 28 6.40 5.32 0.65
CA GLN A 28 6.73 5.83 -0.68
C GLN A 28 8.24 5.75 -0.92
N GLY A 29 8.64 5.38 -2.13
CA GLY A 29 10.04 5.45 -2.57
C GLY A 29 10.33 4.57 -3.78
N PHE A 30 11.57 4.61 -4.26
CA PHE A 30 12.01 3.93 -5.49
C PHE A 30 11.94 2.40 -5.41
N TRP A 31 11.82 1.82 -4.21
CA TRP A 31 11.49 0.40 -4.07
C TRP A 31 10.13 0.05 -4.70
N PHE A 32 9.18 0.98 -4.68
CA PHE A 32 7.83 0.77 -5.20
C PHE A 32 7.67 1.28 -6.63
N SER A 33 8.13 2.50 -6.89
CA SER A 33 8.04 3.16 -8.18
C SER A 33 9.00 4.34 -8.22
N ASP A 34 9.57 4.59 -9.39
CA ASP A 34 10.14 5.90 -9.72
C ASP A 34 9.02 6.97 -9.78
N PRO A 35 9.35 8.28 -9.76
CA PRO A 35 8.38 9.33 -9.97
C PRO A 35 7.75 9.19 -11.37
N VAL A 36 6.43 9.17 -11.42
CA VAL A 36 5.68 8.98 -12.66
C VAL A 36 5.29 10.34 -13.24
N PRO A 37 5.54 10.61 -14.53
CA PRO A 37 5.03 11.81 -15.20
C PRO A 37 3.51 11.91 -15.09
N ALA A 38 2.97 13.13 -15.09
CA ALA A 38 1.55 13.35 -14.89
C ALA A 38 0.70 12.69 -15.99
N GLU A 39 1.20 12.70 -17.22
CA GLU A 39 0.60 12.07 -18.40
C GLU A 39 0.52 10.53 -18.31
N ASP A 40 1.32 9.91 -17.45
CA ASP A 40 1.42 8.44 -17.32
C ASP A 40 0.67 7.89 -16.10
N ILE A 41 0.04 8.74 -15.29
CA ILE A 41 -0.69 8.32 -14.08
C ILE A 41 -1.84 7.36 -14.42
N ASP A 42 -2.57 7.60 -15.51
CA ASP A 42 -3.68 6.73 -15.92
C ASP A 42 -3.22 5.31 -16.22
N ILE A 43 -2.03 5.16 -16.80
CA ILE A 43 -1.41 3.86 -17.09
C ILE A 43 -1.02 3.17 -15.78
N MET A 44 -0.36 3.90 -14.88
CA MET A 44 0.01 3.39 -13.55
C MET A 44 -1.23 2.87 -12.80
N LEU A 45 -2.31 3.65 -12.77
CA LEU A 45 -3.55 3.31 -12.07
C LEU A 45 -4.30 2.15 -12.73
N SER A 46 -4.31 2.07 -14.07
CA SER A 46 -4.98 0.99 -14.81
C SER A 46 -4.32 -0.38 -14.60
N ASN A 47 -3.03 -0.39 -14.29
CA ASN A 47 -2.27 -1.61 -13.99
C ASN A 47 -2.38 -2.03 -12.53
N LEU A 48 -2.95 -1.20 -11.65
CA LEU A 48 -3.27 -1.63 -10.29
C LEU A 48 -4.44 -2.61 -10.33
N PRO A 49 -4.35 -3.77 -9.66
CA PRO A 49 -5.49 -4.66 -9.52
C PRO A 49 -6.55 -3.95 -8.69
N LEU A 50 -7.58 -3.45 -9.37
CA LEU A 50 -8.75 -2.85 -8.74
C LEU A 50 -9.48 -3.96 -7.97
N SER A 51 -9.89 -3.67 -6.74
CA SER A 51 -10.51 -4.62 -5.79
C SER A 51 -11.92 -5.11 -6.18
N GLY A 52 -12.25 -5.16 -7.47
CA GLY A 52 -13.51 -5.65 -8.03
C GLY A 52 -13.35 -6.66 -9.18
N ASP A 53 -12.12 -6.99 -9.59
CA ASP A 53 -11.91 -8.00 -10.64
C ASP A 53 -12.04 -9.43 -10.05
N PRO A 54 -13.04 -10.23 -10.48
CA PRO A 54 -13.18 -11.61 -10.03
C PRO A 54 -11.99 -12.52 -10.39
N ASN A 55 -11.16 -12.13 -11.37
CA ASN A 55 -10.00 -12.88 -11.84
C ASN A 55 -8.64 -12.38 -11.30
N ALA A 56 -8.61 -11.32 -10.48
CA ALA A 56 -7.36 -10.87 -9.87
C ALA A 56 -6.78 -11.91 -8.88
N PRO A 57 -5.44 -12.10 -8.82
CA PRO A 57 -4.81 -13.02 -7.90
C PRO A 57 -5.19 -12.71 -6.45
N ALA A 58 -5.51 -13.75 -5.66
CA ALA A 58 -5.98 -13.61 -4.27
C ALA A 58 -5.03 -12.79 -3.36
N ALA A 59 -3.74 -12.73 -3.69
CA ALA A 59 -2.72 -11.98 -2.96
C ALA A 59 -2.87 -10.44 -3.03
N ILE A 60 -3.70 -9.92 -3.95
CA ILE A 60 -3.81 -8.48 -4.23
C ILE A 60 -5.21 -7.92 -3.96
N ARG A 61 -6.12 -8.74 -3.44
CA ARG A 61 -7.43 -8.29 -2.94
C ARG A 61 -7.22 -7.53 -1.62
N ARG A 62 -7.02 -6.21 -1.68
CA ARG A 62 -7.14 -5.38 -0.48
C ARG A 62 -8.62 -5.27 -0.13
N ASP A 63 -8.99 -5.92 0.97
CA ASP A 63 -10.32 -5.81 1.56
C ASP A 63 -10.45 -4.44 2.24
N ILE A 64 -10.98 -3.46 1.50
CA ILE A 64 -11.22 -2.10 2.00
C ILE A 64 -12.26 -2.04 3.13
N SER A 65 -12.87 -3.17 3.48
CA SER A 65 -13.85 -3.30 4.56
C SER A 65 -13.24 -3.36 5.98
N SER A 66 -11.90 -3.37 6.13
CA SER A 66 -11.27 -3.57 7.45
C SER A 66 -10.96 -2.30 8.27
N SER A 67 -11.31 -1.09 7.79
CA SER A 67 -11.20 0.15 8.58
C SER A 67 -12.36 0.34 9.57
N SER A 68 -12.65 -0.65 10.41
CA SER A 68 -13.31 -0.46 11.71
C SER A 68 -13.32 -1.74 12.55
N GLY A 69 -12.55 -1.75 13.64
CA GLY A 69 -12.82 -2.58 14.80
C GLY A 69 -11.71 -3.55 15.18
N LYS A 70 -10.95 -3.19 16.22
CA LYS A 70 -10.33 -4.15 17.12
C LYS A 70 -11.36 -5.22 17.51
N LYS A 71 -11.10 -6.49 17.16
CA LYS A 71 -11.62 -7.63 17.93
C LYS A 71 -10.45 -8.52 18.35
N LYS A 72 -10.05 -8.35 19.61
CA LYS A 72 -9.41 -9.39 20.40
C LYS A 72 -10.31 -10.63 20.39
N GLN A 73 -9.76 -11.80 20.12
CA GLN A 73 -10.28 -13.10 20.55
C GLN A 73 -9.03 -13.94 20.87
N ALA A 74 -8.76 -14.25 22.14
CA ALA A 74 -9.35 -15.33 22.95
C ALA A 74 -8.92 -16.70 22.43
#